data_AF-A0A2V7JKQ5-F1
#
_entry.id   AF-A0A2V7JKQ5-F1
#
_cell.length_a   1.000
_cell.length_b   1.000
_cell.length_c   1.000
_cell.angle_alpha   90.00
_cell.angle_beta   90.00
_cell.angle_gamma   90.00
#
_symmetry.space_group_name_H-M   'P 1'
#
loop_
_entity.id
_entity.type
_entity.pdbx_description
1 polymer ?
#
loop_
_entity_poly.entity_id
_entity_poly.type
_entity_poly.pdbx_seq_one_letter_code
_entity_poly.pdbx_strand_id
1 'polypeptide(L)'
;MIEHLMFMTGAVLMWWPLLSQLPDFPRLAYPGQMLYSFLMSIPMSIIAIYIAMADHVLYPAYSAAPRVLPLTPLEDQLLGALIMWIPGGIIFMIIMTVVFFKWNARGEDSTAGAQVDWKPSTA
;
A
#
# COMPACT_ATOMS: atom_id res chain seq x y z
N MET A 1 -11.75 -11.31 -21.03
CA MET A 1 -11.14 -10.10 -21.64
C MET A 1 -11.44 -8.84 -20.84
N ILE A 2 -12.71 -8.50 -20.52
CA ILE A 2 -13.05 -7.31 -19.70
C ILE A 2 -12.42 -7.37 -18.30
N GLU A 3 -12.58 -8.48 -17.58
CA GLU A 3 -11.99 -8.69 -16.25
C GLU A 3 -10.48 -8.43 -16.23
N HIS A 4 -9.77 -8.94 -17.23
CA HIS A 4 -8.32 -8.78 -17.34
C HIS A 4 -7.93 -7.31 -17.58
N LEU A 5 -8.73 -6.58 -18.36
CA LEU A 5 -8.54 -5.14 -18.54
C LEU A 5 -8.77 -4.39 -17.23
N MET A 6 -9.79 -4.76 -16.44
CA MET A 6 -10.04 -4.13 -15.15
C MET A 6 -8.88 -4.35 -14.16
N PHE A 7 -8.34 -5.58 -14.09
CA PHE A 7 -7.15 -5.86 -13.27
C PHE A 7 -5.92 -5.10 -13.76
N MET A 8 -5.69 -5.04 -15.07
CA MET A 8 -4.58 -4.29 -15.65
C MET A 8 -4.69 -2.80 -15.34
N THR A 9 -5.85 -2.18 -15.56
CA THR A 9 -6.08 -0.77 -15.26
C THR A 9 -5.94 -0.50 -13.77
N GLY A 10 -6.49 -1.35 -12.91
CA GLY A 10 -6.35 -1.23 -11.46
C GLY A 10 -4.89 -1.28 -11.00
N ALA A 11 -4.10 -2.23 -11.56
CA ALA A 11 -2.68 -2.34 -11.26
C ALA A 11 -1.90 -1.09 -11.71
N VAL A 12 -2.17 -0.56 -12.91
CA VAL A 12 -1.51 0.67 -13.39
C VAL A 12 -1.85 1.86 -12.48
N LEU A 13 -3.12 2.05 -12.13
CA LEU A 13 -3.55 3.13 -11.24
C LEU A 13 -2.97 3.00 -9.83
N MET A 14 -2.81 1.77 -9.34
CA MET A 14 -2.19 1.48 -8.04
C MET A 14 -0.72 1.89 -7.99
N TRP A 15 0.06 1.56 -9.02
CA TRP A 15 1.51 1.70 -8.99
C TRP A 15 2.04 3.02 -9.55
N TRP A 16 1.29 3.65 -10.46
CA TRP A 16 1.71 4.89 -11.11
C TRP A 16 2.12 5.98 -10.11
N PRO A 17 1.29 6.38 -9.12
CA PRO A 17 1.62 7.53 -8.25
C PRO A 17 2.93 7.36 -7.47
N LEU A 18 3.35 6.10 -7.27
CA LEU A 18 4.54 5.71 -6.51
C LEU A 18 5.77 5.50 -7.40
N LEU A 19 5.59 4.90 -8.58
CA LEU A 19 6.68 4.38 -9.40
C LEU A 19 6.92 5.12 -10.72
N SER A 20 6.02 6.00 -11.16
CA SER A 20 6.16 6.65 -12.48
C SER A 20 7.51 7.36 -12.65
N GLN A 21 8.13 7.23 -13.82
CA GLN A 21 9.35 7.97 -14.17
C GLN A 21 9.12 8.88 -15.39
N LEU A 22 7.88 8.94 -15.87
CA LEU A 22 7.54 9.69 -17.07
C LEU A 22 7.45 11.19 -16.73
N PRO A 23 8.06 12.07 -17.54
CA PRO A 23 7.94 13.52 -17.37
C PRO A 23 6.49 14.01 -17.45
N ASP A 24 5.71 13.44 -18.38
CA ASP A 24 4.30 13.82 -18.61
C ASP A 24 3.36 13.36 -17.49
N PHE A 25 3.80 12.37 -16.70
CA PHE A 25 3.01 11.72 -15.68
C PHE A 25 3.85 11.50 -14.42
N PRO A 26 4.24 12.56 -13.71
CA PRO A 26 5.20 12.45 -12.62
C PRO A 26 4.64 11.67 -11.43
N ARG A 27 5.55 11.20 -10.56
CA ARG A 27 5.18 10.65 -9.24
C ARG A 27 4.50 11.72 -8.41
N LEU A 28 3.65 11.28 -7.50
CA LEU A 28 3.06 12.18 -6.51
C LEU A 28 4.16 12.77 -5.62
N ALA A 29 3.95 13.95 -5.02
CA ALA A 29 4.90 14.49 -4.04
C ALA A 29 5.06 13.51 -2.86
N TYR A 30 6.21 13.50 -2.18
CA TYR A 30 6.49 12.54 -1.10
C TYR A 30 5.38 12.43 -0.04
N PRO A 31 4.82 13.54 0.50
CA PRO A 31 3.69 13.45 1.44
C PRO A 31 2.45 12.82 0.81
N GLY A 32 2.20 13.11 -0.47
CA GLY A 32 1.10 12.52 -1.22
C GLY A 32 1.28 11.02 -1.44
N GLN A 33 2.50 10.55 -1.73
CA GLN A 33 2.79 9.11 -1.85
C GLN A 33 2.53 8.36 -0.53
N MET A 34 2.88 8.98 0.61
CA MET A 34 2.60 8.40 1.93
C MET A 34 1.09 8.35 2.21
N LEU A 35 0.37 9.45 1.99
CA LEU A 35 -1.09 9.50 2.14
C LEU A 35 -1.79 8.50 1.22
N TYR A 36 -1.36 8.42 -0.04
CA TYR A 36 -1.89 7.47 -1.01
C TYR A 36 -1.71 6.02 -0.55
N SER A 37 -0.49 5.66 -0.11
CA SER A 37 -0.19 4.31 0.39
C SER A 37 -1.02 3.96 1.63
N PHE A 38 -1.21 4.93 2.54
CA PHE A 38 -2.05 4.78 3.71
C PHE A 38 -3.52 4.55 3.33
N LEU A 39 -4.08 5.38 2.44
CA LEU A 39 -5.47 5.23 1.99
C LEU A 39 -5.70 3.91 1.26
N MET A 40 -4.71 3.44 0.49
CA MET A 40 -4.78 2.15 -0.21
C MET A 40 -4.84 0.95 0.75
N SER A 41 -4.29 1.08 1.97
CA SER A 41 -4.35 0.03 3.00
C SER A 41 -5.72 -0.11 3.68
N ILE A 42 -6.57 0.93 3.62
CA ILE A 42 -7.83 1.00 4.38
C ILE A 42 -8.86 -0.02 3.88
N PRO A 43 -9.22 -0.10 2.58
CA PRO A 43 -10.26 -1.01 2.11
C PRO A 43 -9.98 -2.47 2.46
N MET A 44 -8.72 -2.89 2.29
CA MET A 44 -8.27 -4.23 2.66
C MET A 44 -8.45 -4.49 4.15
N SER A 45 -8.03 -3.55 5.01
CA SER A 45 -8.12 -3.67 6.46
C SER A 45 -9.58 -3.79 6.93
N ILE A 46 -10.48 -3.00 6.34
CA ILE A 46 -11.92 -3.07 6.65
C ILE A 46 -12.48 -4.46 6.33
N ILE A 47 -12.19 -4.98 5.14
CA ILE A 47 -12.65 -6.31 4.73
C ILE A 47 -12.05 -7.38 5.65
N ALA A 48 -10.79 -7.24 6.05
CA ALA A 48 -10.14 -8.19 6.95
C ALA A 48 -10.73 -8.23 8.34
N ILE A 49 -10.98 -7.07 8.93
CA ILE A 49 -11.64 -6.99 10.23
C ILE A 49 -13.03 -7.61 10.14
N TYR A 50 -13.78 -7.32 9.08
CA TYR A 50 -15.11 -7.90 8.88
C TYR A 50 -15.08 -9.44 8.81
N ILE A 51 -14.15 -10.02 8.04
CA ILE A 51 -14.03 -11.47 7.90
C ILE A 51 -13.51 -12.12 9.20
N ALA A 52 -12.54 -11.49 9.86
CA ALA A 52 -11.94 -12.00 11.09
C ALA A 52 -12.91 -11.97 12.28
N MET A 53 -13.82 -10.98 12.31
CA MET A 53 -14.79 -10.80 13.40
C MET A 53 -16.15 -11.43 13.13
N ALA A 54 -16.33 -12.16 12.02
CA ALA A 54 -17.57 -12.85 11.76
C ALA A 54 -17.69 -14.10 12.65
N ASP A 55 -18.76 -14.19 13.45
CA ASP A 55 -19.03 -15.32 14.35
C ASP A 55 -19.50 -16.60 13.62
N HIS A 56 -19.66 -16.52 12.29
CA HIS A 56 -20.11 -17.62 11.45
C HIS A 56 -19.32 -17.67 10.15
N VAL A 57 -19.39 -18.82 9.48
CA VAL A 57 -18.74 -19.03 8.19
C VAL A 57 -19.47 -18.21 7.13
N LEU A 58 -18.79 -17.22 6.56
CA LEU A 58 -19.37 -16.31 5.56
C LEU A 58 -19.73 -17.02 4.25
N TYR A 59 -19.00 -18.09 3.93
CA TYR A 59 -19.24 -18.90 2.74
C TYR A 59 -19.41 -20.39 3.09
N PRO A 60 -20.63 -20.82 3.47
CA PRO A 60 -20.90 -22.19 3.89
C PRO A 60 -20.54 -23.26 2.84
N ALA A 61 -20.54 -22.91 1.55
CA ALA A 61 -20.12 -23.81 0.48
C ALA A 61 -18.68 -24.34 0.68
N TYR A 62 -17.78 -23.55 1.27
CA TYR A 62 -16.41 -23.98 1.59
C TYR A 62 -16.33 -24.96 2.76
N SER A 63 -17.37 -25.05 3.59
CA SER A 63 -17.40 -26.03 4.68
C SER A 63 -17.51 -27.47 4.17
N ALA A 64 -18.09 -27.67 2.99
CA ALA A 64 -18.29 -28.97 2.35
C ALA A 64 -17.06 -29.44 1.54
N ALA A 65 -16.07 -28.58 1.33
CA ALA A 65 -14.87 -28.93 0.58
C ALA A 65 -13.96 -29.87 1.39
N PRO A 66 -13.27 -30.82 0.74
CA PRO A 66 -12.25 -31.64 1.40
C PRO A 66 -11.16 -30.77 2.04
N ARG A 67 -10.87 -31.03 3.32
CA ARG A 67 -9.92 -30.22 4.09
C ARG A 67 -8.48 -30.64 3.82
N VAL A 68 -7.63 -29.68 3.51
CA VAL A 68 -6.16 -29.86 3.38
C VAL A 68 -5.43 -29.69 4.71
N LEU A 69 -5.95 -28.87 5.62
CA LEU A 69 -5.43 -28.64 6.97
C LEU A 69 -6.47 -29.05 8.01
N PRO A 70 -6.05 -29.51 9.20
CA PRO A 70 -6.95 -29.89 10.30
C PRO A 70 -7.48 -28.65 11.06
N LEU A 71 -7.93 -27.63 10.32
CA LEU A 71 -8.51 -26.40 10.87
C LEU A 71 -10.04 -26.49 10.79
N THR A 72 -10.72 -25.88 11.75
CA THR A 72 -12.17 -25.65 11.68
C THR A 72 -12.49 -24.62 10.58
N PRO A 73 -13.74 -24.57 10.05
CA PRO A 73 -14.12 -23.58 9.04
C PRO A 73 -13.89 -22.14 9.47
N LEU A 74 -14.08 -21.86 10.76
CA LEU A 74 -13.93 -20.52 11.31
C LEU A 74 -12.46 -20.12 11.45
N GLU A 75 -11.59 -21.05 11.89
CA GLU A 75 -10.15 -20.82 11.96
C GLU A 75 -9.52 -20.59 10.59
N ASP A 76 -9.96 -21.35 9.57
CA ASP A 76 -9.49 -21.17 8.19
C ASP A 76 -9.88 -19.80 7.61
N GLN A 77 -11.11 -19.34 7.90
CA GLN A 77 -11.58 -18.00 7.53
C GLN A 77 -10.76 -16.89 8.23
N LEU A 78 -10.52 -17.04 9.53
CA LEU A 78 -9.70 -16.10 10.29
C LEU A 78 -8.27 -16.05 9.73
N LEU A 79 -7.69 -17.21 9.43
CA LEU A 79 -6.37 -17.29 8.82
C LEU A 79 -6.35 -16.60 7.45
N GLY A 80 -7.37 -16.82 6.62
CA GLY A 80 -7.54 -16.11 5.35
C GLY A 80 -7.59 -14.60 5.52
N ALA A 81 -8.33 -14.11 6.53
CA ALA A 81 -8.40 -12.69 6.85
C ALA A 81 -7.04 -12.10 7.27
N LEU A 82 -6.28 -12.84 8.06
CA LEU A 82 -4.93 -12.43 8.49
C LEU A 82 -3.93 -12.46 7.33
N ILE A 83 -3.98 -13.50 6.49
CA ILE A 83 -3.12 -13.67 5.31
C ILE A 83 -3.37 -12.56 4.30
N MET A 84 -4.61 -12.10 4.11
CA MET A 84 -4.81 -10.95 3.24
C MET A 84 -4.32 -9.67 3.92
N TRP A 85 -4.62 -9.43 5.20
CA TRP A 85 -4.34 -8.15 5.84
C TRP A 85 -2.85 -7.86 6.07
N ILE A 86 -2.13 -8.81 6.69
CA ILE A 86 -0.79 -8.58 7.22
C ILE A 86 0.23 -8.33 6.09
N PRO A 87 0.34 -9.19 5.06
CA PRO A 87 1.30 -8.97 3.96
C PRO A 87 1.01 -7.69 3.19
N GLY A 88 -0.27 -7.38 2.92
CA GLY A 88 -0.66 -6.15 2.24
C GLY A 88 -0.27 -4.90 3.04
N GLY A 89 -0.55 -4.91 4.34
CA GLY A 89 -0.14 -3.84 5.25
C GLY A 89 1.38 -3.64 5.32
N ILE A 90 2.14 -4.75 5.39
CA ILE A 90 3.61 -4.71 5.42
C ILE A 90 4.17 -4.07 4.14
N ILE A 91 3.64 -4.41 2.97
CA ILE A 91 4.11 -3.84 1.69
C ILE A 91 3.95 -2.31 1.69
N PHE A 92 2.76 -1.80 2.04
CA PHE A 92 2.53 -0.35 2.08
C PHE A 92 3.33 0.34 3.18
N MET A 93 3.57 -0.33 4.32
CA MET A 93 4.42 0.17 5.39
C MET A 93 5.89 0.32 4.92
N ILE A 94 6.42 -0.66 4.18
CA ILE A 94 7.77 -0.59 3.60
C ILE A 94 7.85 0.55 2.60
N ILE A 95 6.88 0.68 1.69
CA ILE A 95 6.83 1.78 0.71
C ILE A 95 6.84 3.12 1.44
N MET A 96 5.99 3.31 2.44
CA MET A 96 5.90 4.54 3.20
C MET A 96 7.20 4.87 3.92
N THR A 97 7.86 3.86 4.52
CA THR A 97 9.16 3.99 5.16
C THR A 97 10.23 4.47 4.17
N VAL A 98 10.32 3.84 3.00
CA VAL A 98 11.28 4.20 1.95
C VAL A 98 11.01 5.62 1.43
N VAL A 99 9.75 5.96 1.17
CA VAL A 99 9.33 7.29 0.70
C VAL A 99 9.67 8.36 1.73
N PHE A 100 9.47 8.09 3.02
CA PHE A 100 9.81 8.99 4.12
C PHE A 100 11.31 9.28 4.17
N PHE A 101 12.17 8.24 4.14
CA PHE A 101 13.62 8.45 4.16
C PHE A 101 14.12 9.21 2.93
N LYS A 102 13.56 8.92 1.74
CA LYS A 102 13.86 9.68 0.53
C LYS A 102 13.43 11.13 0.61
N TRP A 103 12.30 11.41 1.25
CA TRP A 103 11.84 12.77 1.46
C TRP A 103 12.77 13.53 2.41
N ASN A 104 13.17 12.90 3.52
CA ASN A 104 14.08 13.49 4.50
C ASN A 104 15.44 13.86 3.88
N ALA A 105 16.08 12.91 3.18
CA ALA A 105 17.36 13.14 2.51
C ALA A 105 17.31 14.31 1.51
N ARG A 106 16.20 14.47 0.79
CA ARG A 106 16.02 15.57 -0.17
C ARG A 106 15.82 16.93 0.51
N GLY A 107 15.27 16.94 1.72
CA GLY A 107 15.16 18.14 2.54
C GLY A 107 16.54 18.66 2.98
N GLU A 108 17.45 17.75 3.32
CA GLU A 108 18.84 18.04 3.71
C GLU A 108 19.66 18.62 2.55
N ASP A 109 19.51 18.09 1.33
CA ASP A 109 20.21 18.61 0.14
C ASP A 109 19.73 20.03 -0.25
N SER A 110 18.45 20.33 -0.05
CA SER A 110 17.87 21.64 -0.42
C SER A 110 18.32 22.76 0.53
N THR A 111 18.47 22.46 1.83
CA THR A 111 18.97 23.43 2.82
C THR A 111 20.47 23.62 2.70
N ALA A 112 21.24 22.56 2.43
CA ALA A 112 22.67 22.67 2.16
C ALA A 112 22.95 23.53 0.91
N GLY A 113 22.21 23.33 -0.19
CA GLY A 113 22.32 24.12 -1.42
C GLY A 113 22.00 25.62 -1.24
N ALA A 114 20.98 25.94 -0.44
CA ALA A 114 20.60 27.33 -0.15
C ALA A 114 21.66 28.09 0.66
N GLN A 115 22.50 27.37 1.42
CA GLN A 115 23.56 27.97 2.24
C GLN A 115 24.83 28.30 1.44
N VAL A 116 25.08 27.60 0.32
CA VAL A 116 26.26 27.82 -0.55
C VAL A 116 26.08 28.99 -1.54
N ASP A 117 24.83 29.33 -1.88
CA ASP A 117 24.50 30.39 -2.85
C ASP A 117 24.43 31.80 -2.23
N TRP A 118 24.58 31.91 -0.90
CA TRP A 118 24.65 33.20 -0.24
C TRP A 118 26.02 33.86 -0.48
N LYS A 119 26.08 34.78 -1.46
CA LYS A 119 27.15 35.78 -1.56
C LYS A 119 26.63 37.15 -1.08
N PRO A 120 27.18 37.74 -0.01
CA PRO A 120 26.84 39.11 0.34
C PRO A 120 27.37 40.03 -0.75
N SER A 121 26.48 40.78 -1.40
CA SER A 121 26.86 41.83 -2.32
C SER A 121 27.47 42.98 -1.52
N THR A 122 28.80 42.98 -1.39
CA THR A 122 29.54 44.12 -0.83
C THR A 122 29.56 45.24 -1.85
N ALA A 123 28.84 46.32 -1.55
CA ALA A 123 28.96 47.63 -2.20
C ALA A 123 30.16 48.41 -1.62
#